data_AF-A0A1V9ZGX5-F1
#
_entry.id   AF-A0A1V9ZGX5-F1
#
_cell.length_a   1.000
_cell.length_b   1.000
_cell.length_c   1.000
_cell.angle_alpha   90.00
_cell.angle_beta   90.00
_cell.angle_gamma   90.00
#
_symmetry.space_group_name_H-M   'P 1'
#
loop_
_entity.id
_entity.type
_entity.pdbx_description
1 polymer ?
#
loop_
_entity_poly.entity_id
_entity_poly.type
_entity_poly.pdbx_seq_one_letter_code
_entity_poly.pdbx_strand_id
1 'polypeptide(L)'
;MLRAAARALRPTARAPSTLARRGLATASSSSMRYRCSGCGQIHVKWQGQCSACLAWNSLDEISASGRRGGAKPTTSKGWTTQTRPVRVTEVPTTSSVERLKLPDAEINWVLGGGIVPGSLTLVAGAPGVGKSTLSLQIAHMMAAASTGGSVLYISGEESVAQVKMRSDRLQLGGDSLYLASETNIENVVETINLMHQESGACHGVVVDSIQTMYSSEINSPAGNVNQVKECTLQLLHLCKNSNIPILIIGHVTKSGDIAGPKVLEHIVDTVVQLDGETQSASRFLRCTKNRFGTTNEVGVFSMTDTGLVPLANPLYAFLTPGMADMPSEGVAMTIAIEGSRPIPVEIQSLASIAADKPSCRGHGVSFDKLQLVFAVLERRANVSFRGHHVFVNIAEGYSLGEPAADLALAVALASTATLRPVRQHTLFLGELALSGRLRPPVKLEPRLAAAAKIGVATCIIPKLPDAAPLVAKYGKAMHIHQVETLVEALAIGLLP
;
A
#
# COMPACT_ATOMS: atom_id res chain seq x y z
N MET A 1 80.63 -28.17 -38.15
CA MET A 1 80.13 -27.08 -39.01
C MET A 1 79.94 -25.83 -38.16
N LEU A 2 80.78 -24.82 -38.46
CA LEU A 2 80.74 -23.37 -38.19
C LEU A 2 79.62 -22.82 -37.27
N ARG A 3 79.97 -22.25 -36.09
CA ARG A 3 80.15 -20.79 -35.75
C ARG A 3 78.80 -20.08 -35.45
N ALA A 4 78.60 -19.20 -34.46
CA ALA A 4 79.42 -18.45 -33.50
C ALA A 4 78.50 -17.95 -32.34
N ALA A 5 78.94 -17.97 -31.06
CA ALA A 5 79.40 -16.82 -30.23
C ALA A 5 78.27 -15.93 -29.65
N ALA A 6 78.24 -15.44 -28.39
CA ALA A 6 79.11 -15.42 -27.21
C ALA A 6 78.20 -15.04 -25.98
N ARG A 7 78.35 -15.58 -24.75
CA ARG A 7 79.29 -15.16 -23.67
C ARG A 7 79.34 -13.62 -23.48
N ALA A 8 79.34 -12.99 -22.32
CA ALA A 8 79.39 -13.30 -20.88
C ALA A 8 79.31 -11.91 -20.15
N LEU A 9 79.02 -11.66 -18.87
CA LEU A 9 79.78 -11.95 -17.64
C LEU A 9 79.19 -11.03 -16.53
N ARG A 10 79.04 -11.54 -15.29
CA ARG A 10 79.04 -10.78 -14.00
C ARG A 10 80.48 -10.24 -13.73
N PRO A 11 80.88 -9.46 -12.65
CA PRO A 11 80.30 -9.37 -11.29
C PRO A 11 80.59 -8.08 -10.44
N THR A 12 80.23 -8.16 -9.14
CA THR A 12 80.85 -7.57 -7.91
C THR A 12 80.83 -6.06 -7.55
N ALA A 13 80.24 -5.81 -6.36
CA ALA A 13 80.75 -5.08 -5.19
C ALA A 13 81.18 -3.59 -5.26
N ARG A 14 80.53 -2.74 -4.43
CA ARG A 14 81.13 -1.91 -3.34
C ARG A 14 80.14 -0.81 -2.88
N ALA A 15 80.04 -0.62 -1.56
CA ALA A 15 79.59 0.65 -0.97
C ALA A 15 80.78 1.63 -0.90
N PRO A 16 80.53 2.96 -0.98
CA PRO A 16 80.86 3.80 0.19
C PRO A 16 79.96 5.04 0.42
N SER A 17 79.83 5.36 1.73
CA SER A 17 79.78 6.66 2.44
C SER A 17 79.27 7.99 1.85
N THR A 18 78.38 8.62 2.67
CA THR A 18 78.31 10.05 3.10
C THR A 18 78.10 11.18 2.08
N LEU A 19 76.94 11.87 2.16
CA LEU A 19 76.81 13.27 2.65
C LEU A 19 75.36 13.78 2.51
N ALA A 20 74.96 14.58 3.50
CA ALA A 20 73.63 15.09 3.73
C ALA A 20 73.12 16.08 2.66
N ARG A 21 71.81 16.06 2.40
CA ARG A 21 71.06 17.23 1.93
C ARG A 21 69.64 17.22 2.51
N ARG A 22 69.33 18.27 3.28
CA ARG A 22 67.99 18.67 3.73
C ARG A 22 67.03 18.74 2.53
N GLY A 23 65.83 18.21 2.70
CA GLY A 23 64.73 18.32 1.73
C GLY A 23 63.37 18.22 2.40
N LEU A 24 62.77 19.39 2.63
CA LEU A 24 61.34 19.73 2.81
C LEU A 24 60.36 18.64 3.26
N ALA A 25 59.74 18.88 4.43
CA ALA A 25 58.47 18.29 4.81
C ALA A 25 57.37 18.74 3.83
N THR A 26 56.80 17.80 3.07
CA THR A 26 55.57 18.00 2.30
C THR A 26 54.37 17.48 3.10
N ALA A 27 53.34 18.30 3.18
CA ALA A 27 52.09 18.04 3.86
C ALA A 27 51.42 16.75 3.37
N SER A 28 50.89 15.94 4.29
CA SER A 28 50.13 14.73 3.98
C SER A 28 48.82 15.10 3.27
N SER A 29 48.73 14.82 1.98
CA SER A 29 47.45 14.87 1.27
C SER A 29 46.51 13.79 1.82
N SER A 30 45.30 14.19 2.18
CA SER A 30 44.22 13.28 2.57
C SER A 30 43.94 12.33 1.40
N SER A 31 44.27 11.05 1.55
CA SER A 31 43.92 10.04 0.52
C SER A 31 42.39 9.89 0.43
N MET A 32 41.79 10.48 -0.60
CA MET A 32 40.40 10.24 -0.97
C MET A 32 40.21 8.75 -1.30
N ARG A 33 39.18 8.15 -0.72
CA ARG A 33 38.78 6.75 -0.97
C ARG A 33 37.38 6.75 -1.54
N TYR A 34 37.01 5.70 -2.25
CA TYR A 34 35.72 5.57 -2.93
C TYR A 34 35.08 4.23 -2.51
N ARG A 35 33.81 4.20 -2.15
CA ARG A 35 33.08 2.96 -1.78
C ARG A 35 32.09 2.60 -2.86
N CYS A 36 32.03 1.33 -3.25
CA CYS A 36 30.92 0.87 -4.07
C CYS A 36 29.62 0.77 -3.25
N SER A 37 28.54 1.42 -3.67
CA SER A 37 27.20 1.32 -3.09
C SER A 37 26.56 -0.06 -3.27
N GLY A 38 26.95 -0.81 -4.32
CA GLY A 38 26.42 -2.14 -4.61
C GLY A 38 27.08 -3.27 -3.79
N CYS A 39 28.41 -3.25 -3.64
CA CYS A 39 29.15 -4.34 -2.97
C CYS A 39 30.01 -3.92 -1.78
N GLY A 40 30.11 -2.62 -1.49
CA GLY A 40 30.87 -2.09 -0.36
C GLY A 40 32.39 -2.01 -0.57
N GLN A 41 32.94 -2.46 -1.71
CA GLN A 41 34.38 -2.47 -1.95
C GLN A 41 34.96 -1.05 -2.00
N ILE A 42 36.15 -0.87 -1.40
CA ILE A 42 36.84 0.41 -1.32
C ILE A 42 37.92 0.49 -2.41
N HIS A 43 37.91 1.59 -3.15
CA HIS A 43 38.88 1.94 -4.19
C HIS A 43 39.64 3.20 -3.78
N VAL A 44 40.91 3.31 -4.19
CA VAL A 44 41.76 4.49 -3.92
C VAL A 44 41.75 5.53 -5.05
N LYS A 45 41.08 5.22 -6.17
CA LYS A 45 40.98 6.09 -7.34
C LYS A 45 39.62 5.89 -8.01
N TRP A 46 38.98 6.99 -8.42
CA TRP A 46 37.75 6.97 -9.21
C TRP A 46 38.00 6.33 -10.58
N GLN A 47 37.17 5.35 -10.95
CA GLN A 47 37.29 4.62 -12.22
C GLN A 47 35.93 4.41 -12.92
N GLY A 48 34.85 5.02 -12.40
CA GLY A 48 33.49 4.92 -12.96
C GLY A 48 32.81 3.55 -12.83
N GLN A 49 33.57 2.45 -12.81
CA GLN A 49 33.09 1.08 -12.65
C GLN A 49 33.73 0.41 -11.42
N CYS A 50 32.94 -0.31 -10.62
CA CYS A 50 33.47 -1.09 -9.52
C CYS A 50 34.20 -2.34 -10.04
N SER A 51 35.46 -2.55 -9.65
CA SER A 51 36.25 -3.71 -10.10
C SER A 51 35.83 -5.04 -9.47
N ALA A 52 34.93 -5.04 -8.48
CA ALA A 52 34.48 -6.27 -7.80
C ALA A 52 33.13 -6.75 -8.31
N CYS A 53 32.14 -5.86 -8.40
CA CYS A 53 30.79 -6.22 -8.85
C CYS A 53 30.47 -5.74 -10.27
N LEU A 54 31.44 -5.11 -10.96
CA LEU A 54 31.33 -4.61 -12.33
C LEU A 54 30.23 -3.55 -12.56
N ALA A 55 29.63 -3.03 -11.50
CA ALA A 55 28.58 -2.03 -11.56
C ALA A 55 29.14 -0.63 -11.89
N TRP A 56 28.55 0.00 -12.91
CA TRP A 56 28.86 1.37 -13.32
C TRP A 56 28.18 2.38 -12.40
N ASN A 57 28.78 3.58 -12.25
CA ASN A 57 28.27 4.71 -11.46
C ASN A 57 27.89 4.35 -10.01
N SER A 58 28.56 3.35 -9.45
CA SER A 58 28.27 2.83 -8.10
C SER A 58 29.31 3.27 -7.06
N LEU A 59 30.30 4.07 -7.43
CA LEU A 59 31.37 4.51 -6.53
C LEU A 59 30.97 5.83 -5.87
N ASP A 60 30.99 5.90 -4.54
CA ASP A 60 30.74 7.09 -3.74
C ASP A 60 32.01 7.53 -3.02
N GLU A 61 32.28 8.83 -2.94
CA GLU A 61 33.44 9.37 -2.23
C GLU A 61 33.33 9.21 -0.71
N ILE A 62 34.34 8.57 -0.11
CA ILE A 62 34.57 8.56 1.33
C ILE A 62 35.71 9.53 1.64
N SER A 63 35.40 10.63 2.32
CA SER A 63 36.43 11.46 2.92
C SER A 63 37.02 10.74 4.14
N ALA A 64 38.34 10.73 4.26
CA ALA A 64 39.00 10.31 5.49
C ALA A 64 38.80 11.43 6.51
N SER A 65 37.65 11.43 7.19
CA SER A 65 37.46 12.29 8.36
C SER A 65 38.46 11.86 9.43
N GLY A 66 39.40 12.75 9.74
CA GLY A 66 40.33 12.57 10.84
C GLY A 66 39.54 12.34 12.12
N ARG A 67 39.90 11.28 12.87
CA ARG A 67 39.44 11.03 14.23
C ARG A 67 39.69 12.29 15.06
N ARG A 68 38.65 13.11 15.26
CA ARG A 68 38.59 13.99 16.43
C ARG A 68 38.26 13.11 17.62
N GLY A 69 39.12 13.15 18.62
CA GLY A 69 39.03 12.33 19.81
C GLY A 69 37.82 12.68 20.68
N GLY A 70 37.46 11.71 21.53
CA GLY A 70 36.73 12.01 22.77
C GLY A 70 35.21 12.09 22.68
N ALA A 71 34.55 11.13 22.04
CA ALA A 71 33.19 10.78 22.44
C ALA A 71 33.20 9.31 22.87
N LYS A 72 32.87 9.05 24.14
CA LYS A 72 32.53 7.71 24.61
C LYS A 72 31.51 7.12 23.63
N PRO A 73 31.56 5.82 23.29
CA PRO A 73 30.48 5.21 22.54
C PRO A 73 29.23 5.40 23.41
N THR A 74 28.35 6.30 22.99
CA THR A 74 26.98 6.29 23.48
C THR A 74 26.48 4.92 23.07
N THR A 75 26.34 4.04 24.06
CA THR A 75 25.62 2.79 23.89
C THR A 75 24.32 3.17 23.21
N SER A 76 24.18 2.81 21.94
CA SER A 76 22.92 2.95 21.23
C SER A 76 21.91 2.23 22.09
N LYS A 77 21.05 3.00 22.77
CA LYS A 77 19.92 2.42 23.49
C LYS A 77 19.15 1.68 22.41
N GLY A 78 19.12 0.35 22.50
CA GLY A 78 18.36 -0.47 21.57
C GLY A 78 16.92 0.01 21.52
N TRP A 79 16.24 -0.30 20.41
CA TRP A 79 14.84 0.03 20.14
C TRP A 79 13.88 -0.25 21.31
N THR A 80 14.23 -1.21 22.16
CA THR A 80 13.42 -1.62 23.31
C THR A 80 14.24 -1.57 24.60
N THR A 81 13.55 -1.29 25.71
CA THR A 81 14.09 -1.36 27.07
C THR A 81 14.43 -2.80 27.50
N GLN A 82 13.91 -3.81 26.79
CA GLN A 82 14.23 -5.22 26.98
C GLN A 82 15.48 -5.63 26.19
N THR A 83 16.64 -5.39 26.80
CA THR A 83 17.93 -5.80 26.25
C THR A 83 18.29 -7.25 26.57
N ARG A 84 17.56 -7.90 27.49
CA ARG A 84 17.77 -9.30 27.86
C ARG A 84 16.72 -10.19 27.17
N PRO A 85 17.12 -11.34 26.60
CA PRO A 85 16.17 -12.29 26.04
C PRO A 85 15.27 -12.85 27.16
N VAL A 86 13.95 -12.80 26.94
CA VAL A 86 12.93 -13.34 27.83
C VAL A 86 12.25 -14.50 27.11
N ARG A 87 11.93 -15.59 27.84
CA ARG A 87 11.20 -16.70 27.23
C ARG A 87 9.77 -16.27 26.92
N VAL A 88 9.21 -16.72 25.80
CA VAL A 88 7.82 -16.38 25.40
C VAL A 88 6.81 -16.70 26.52
N THR A 89 7.02 -17.78 27.28
CA THR A 89 6.18 -18.19 28.42
C THR A 89 6.26 -17.26 29.63
N GLU A 90 7.32 -16.46 29.73
CA GLU A 90 7.56 -15.50 30.82
C GLU A 90 7.07 -14.10 30.46
N VAL A 91 6.73 -13.85 29.19
CA VAL A 91 6.08 -12.61 28.78
C VAL A 91 4.63 -12.66 29.23
N PRO A 92 4.19 -11.76 30.12
CA PRO A 92 2.81 -11.70 30.54
C PRO A 92 1.94 -11.59 29.29
N THR A 93 0.91 -12.42 29.20
CA THR A 93 -0.14 -12.25 28.19
C THR A 93 -0.98 -11.05 28.61
N THR A 94 -0.43 -9.85 28.49
CA THR A 94 -1.19 -8.62 28.73
C THR A 94 -2.32 -8.63 27.71
N SER A 95 -3.52 -8.93 28.19
CA SER A 95 -4.74 -9.00 27.42
C SER A 95 -4.96 -7.65 26.73
N SER A 96 -4.78 -7.61 25.41
CA SER A 96 -4.95 -6.46 24.50
C SER A 96 -4.17 -5.20 24.88
N VAL A 97 -3.22 -4.78 24.04
CA VAL A 97 -2.70 -3.40 24.09
C VAL A 97 -3.89 -2.44 24.05
N GLU A 98 -4.00 -1.55 25.04
CA GLU A 98 -5.08 -0.58 25.11
C GLU A 98 -4.95 0.37 23.90
N ARG A 99 -5.94 0.30 23.00
CA ARG A 99 -5.94 1.08 21.77
C ARG A 99 -6.64 2.41 22.01
N LEU A 100 -6.10 3.46 21.40
CA LEU A 100 -6.80 4.71 21.23
C LEU A 100 -7.94 4.49 20.22
N LYS A 101 -9.16 4.36 20.73
CA LYS A 101 -10.37 4.25 19.90
C LYS A 101 -10.76 5.64 19.42
N LEU A 102 -10.82 5.80 18.11
CA LEU A 102 -11.32 7.02 17.49
C LEU A 102 -12.87 7.04 17.55
N PRO A 103 -13.52 8.21 17.45
CA PRO A 103 -14.97 8.27 17.30
C PRO A 103 -15.50 7.56 16.03
N ASP A 104 -14.69 7.49 14.98
CA ASP A 104 -15.05 6.83 13.72
C ASP A 104 -14.83 5.30 13.80
N ALA A 105 -15.93 4.56 13.73
CA ALA A 105 -15.92 3.09 13.78
C ALA A 105 -15.27 2.44 12.55
N GLU A 106 -15.38 3.05 11.37
CA GLU A 106 -14.87 2.51 10.11
C GLU A 106 -13.34 2.65 10.06
N ILE A 107 -12.79 3.76 10.54
CA ILE A 107 -11.33 3.92 10.68
C ILE A 107 -10.78 2.96 11.74
N ASN A 108 -11.46 2.84 12.88
CA ASN A 108 -11.07 1.87 13.91
C ASN A 108 -11.04 0.45 13.35
N TRP A 109 -12.04 0.08 12.54
CA TRP A 109 -12.11 -1.22 11.88
C TRP A 109 -10.88 -1.49 11.02
N VAL A 110 -10.52 -0.55 10.13
CA VAL A 110 -9.34 -0.68 9.26
C VAL A 110 -8.04 -0.79 10.06
N LEU A 111 -7.94 -0.10 11.19
CA LEU A 111 -6.75 -0.13 12.06
C LEU A 111 -6.72 -1.34 13.02
N GLY A 112 -7.69 -2.25 12.94
CA GLY A 112 -7.75 -3.45 13.79
C GLY A 112 -8.28 -3.19 15.20
N GLY A 113 -9.20 -2.23 15.35
CA GLY A 113 -9.87 -1.85 16.59
C GLY A 113 -9.45 -0.51 17.18
N GLY A 114 -8.59 0.25 16.50
CA GLY A 114 -8.08 1.56 16.95
C GLY A 114 -6.56 1.69 16.82
N ILE A 115 -6.05 2.89 17.09
CA ILE A 115 -4.61 3.21 17.00
C ILE A 115 -3.87 2.61 18.21
N VAL A 116 -2.74 1.97 17.95
CA VAL A 116 -1.90 1.36 19.00
C VAL A 116 -0.90 2.40 19.52
N PRO A 117 -0.81 2.63 20.85
CA PRO A 117 0.24 3.47 21.42
C PRO A 117 1.65 3.01 21.03
N GLY A 118 2.56 3.97 20.86
CA GLY A 118 3.94 3.69 20.44
C GLY A 118 4.07 2.99 19.08
N SER A 119 3.07 3.08 18.21
CA SER A 119 3.12 2.55 16.85
C SER A 119 3.38 3.65 15.83
N LEU A 120 4.02 3.26 14.72
CA LEU A 120 4.20 4.11 13.55
C LEU A 120 3.30 3.61 12.41
N THR A 121 2.39 4.46 11.96
CA THR A 121 1.42 4.14 10.90
C THR A 121 1.65 5.01 9.67
N LEU A 122 1.83 4.38 8.50
CA LEU A 122 1.97 5.05 7.21
C LEU A 122 0.61 5.18 6.51
N VAL A 123 0.23 6.40 6.14
CA VAL A 123 -0.90 6.70 5.25
C VAL A 123 -0.37 6.94 3.84
N ALA A 124 -0.56 5.96 2.96
CA ALA A 124 -0.14 6.00 1.57
C ALA A 124 -1.32 6.32 0.64
N GLY A 125 -1.03 6.80 -0.57
CA GLY A 125 -2.02 7.00 -1.62
C GLY A 125 -1.57 8.00 -2.69
N ALA A 126 -2.32 8.07 -3.79
CA ALA A 126 -2.05 9.00 -4.88
C ALA A 126 -2.12 10.48 -4.41
N PRO A 127 -1.42 11.40 -5.08
CA PRO A 127 -1.64 12.84 -4.88
C PRO A 127 -3.12 13.21 -5.14
N GLY A 128 -3.70 14.05 -4.30
CA GLY A 128 -5.09 14.52 -4.45
C GLY A 128 -6.19 13.55 -3.98
N VAL A 129 -5.87 12.32 -3.57
CA VAL A 129 -6.89 11.34 -3.10
C VAL A 129 -7.54 11.72 -1.77
N GLY A 130 -6.90 12.59 -0.97
CA GLY A 130 -7.42 13.07 0.32
C GLY A 130 -6.62 12.65 1.56
N LYS A 131 -5.35 12.26 1.43
CA LYS A 131 -4.50 11.82 2.56
C LYS A 131 -4.36 12.85 3.68
N SER A 132 -4.08 14.10 3.34
CA SER A 132 -3.96 15.19 4.31
C SER A 132 -5.30 15.51 4.97
N THR A 133 -6.41 15.40 4.23
CA THR A 133 -7.78 15.49 4.79
C THR A 133 -8.02 14.37 5.81
N LEU A 134 -7.76 13.10 5.44
CA LEU A 134 -7.90 11.96 6.34
C LEU A 134 -7.05 12.11 7.60
N SER A 135 -5.79 12.48 7.42
CA SER A 135 -4.83 12.56 8.53
C SER A 135 -5.14 13.71 9.48
N LEU A 136 -5.63 14.84 8.95
CA LEU A 136 -6.12 15.95 9.77
C LEU A 136 -7.39 15.56 10.56
N GLN A 137 -8.34 14.85 9.93
CA GLN A 137 -9.50 14.30 10.63
C GLN A 137 -9.08 13.32 11.73
N ILE A 138 -8.13 12.41 11.45
CA ILE A 138 -7.58 11.49 12.44
C ILE A 138 -6.92 12.25 13.59
N ALA A 139 -6.13 13.30 13.31
CA ALA A 139 -5.49 14.11 14.36
C ALA A 139 -6.52 14.74 15.31
N HIS A 140 -7.60 15.31 14.77
CA HIS A 140 -8.72 15.83 15.56
C HIS A 140 -9.42 14.74 16.36
N MET A 141 -9.67 13.58 15.76
CA MET A 141 -10.27 12.44 16.44
C MET A 141 -9.39 11.90 17.57
N MET A 142 -8.06 11.90 17.40
CA MET A 142 -7.11 11.53 18.45
C MET A 142 -7.16 12.53 19.61
N ALA A 143 -7.25 13.83 19.30
CA ALA A 143 -7.36 14.88 20.31
C ALA A 143 -8.68 14.75 21.09
N ALA A 144 -9.80 14.54 20.39
CA ALA A 144 -11.11 14.35 21.00
C ALA A 144 -11.21 13.08 21.87
N ALA A 145 -10.53 12.01 21.48
CA ALA A 145 -10.49 10.76 22.24
C ALA A 145 -9.59 10.81 23.48
N SER A 146 -8.73 11.82 23.59
CA SER A 146 -7.75 11.95 24.67
C SER A 146 -8.22 12.99 25.69
N THR A 147 -8.65 12.56 26.88
CA THR A 147 -9.07 13.48 27.95
C THR A 147 -7.88 14.33 28.45
N GLY A 148 -7.89 15.63 28.14
CA GLY A 148 -6.80 16.56 28.49
C GLY A 148 -5.52 16.36 27.66
N GLY A 149 -5.60 15.58 26.59
CA GLY A 149 -4.45 15.19 25.79
C GLY A 149 -4.18 16.10 24.61
N SER A 150 -2.90 16.32 24.31
CA SER A 150 -2.45 17.19 23.22
C SER A 150 -1.97 16.36 22.02
N VAL A 151 -2.44 16.70 20.81
CA VAL A 151 -2.01 16.08 19.54
C VAL A 151 -1.24 17.10 18.72
N LEU A 152 -0.14 16.70 18.10
CA LEU A 152 0.70 17.56 17.27
C LEU A 152 0.55 17.20 15.79
N TYR A 153 0.14 18.15 14.96
CA TYR A 153 0.15 18.05 13.51
C TYR A 153 1.31 18.87 12.95
N ILE A 154 2.26 18.19 12.32
CA ILE A 154 3.45 18.80 11.73
C ILE A 154 3.29 18.74 10.21
N SER A 155 3.22 19.90 9.57
CA SER A 155 3.25 19.99 8.12
C SER A 155 4.62 20.44 7.62
N GLY A 156 5.12 19.77 6.59
CA GLY A 156 6.27 20.25 5.81
C GLY A 156 5.88 20.80 4.43
N GLU A 157 4.62 20.63 4.01
CA GLU A 157 4.11 21.11 2.71
C GLU A 157 3.31 22.40 2.84
N GLU A 158 2.54 22.57 3.91
CA GLU A 158 1.59 23.66 4.09
C GLU A 158 1.94 24.51 5.32
N SER A 159 1.67 25.82 5.25
CA SER A 159 1.80 26.68 6.41
C SER A 159 0.70 26.39 7.45
N VAL A 160 0.96 26.74 8.72
CA VAL A 160 -0.01 26.61 9.81
C VAL A 160 -1.34 27.31 9.47
N ALA A 161 -1.30 28.46 8.80
CA ALA A 161 -2.51 29.19 8.38
C ALA A 161 -3.34 28.41 7.34
N GLN A 162 -2.69 27.73 6.39
CA GLN A 162 -3.37 26.92 5.38
C GLN A 162 -3.99 25.66 6.00
N VAL A 163 -3.27 24.99 6.92
CA VAL A 163 -3.80 23.84 7.66
C VAL A 163 -5.02 24.27 8.50
N LYS A 164 -4.94 25.41 9.19
CA LYS A 164 -6.07 25.98 9.94
C LYS A 164 -7.27 26.25 9.04
N MET A 165 -7.08 26.92 7.90
CA MET A 165 -8.16 27.17 6.94
C MET A 165 -8.84 25.87 6.48
N ARG A 166 -8.05 24.82 6.24
CA ARG A 166 -8.59 23.50 5.90
C ARG A 166 -9.38 22.89 7.06
N SER A 167 -8.86 22.98 8.28
CA SER A 167 -9.56 22.52 9.50
C SER A 167 -10.92 23.21 9.67
N ASP A 168 -10.95 24.54 9.51
CA ASP A 168 -12.16 25.36 9.66
C ASP A 168 -13.20 24.99 8.58
N ARG A 169 -12.76 24.79 7.32
CA ARG A 169 -13.62 24.34 6.22
C ARG A 169 -14.24 22.97 6.48
N LEU A 170 -13.45 22.04 7.03
CA LEU A 170 -13.91 20.69 7.38
C LEU A 170 -14.78 20.68 8.66
N GLN A 171 -14.98 21.83 9.29
CA GLN A 171 -15.72 21.98 10.55
C GLN A 171 -15.16 21.10 11.68
N LEU A 172 -13.84 20.87 11.66
CA LEU A 172 -13.16 20.10 12.68
C LEU A 172 -12.85 21.01 13.87
N GLY A 173 -13.63 20.84 14.94
CA GLY A 173 -13.45 21.55 16.21
C GLY A 173 -12.50 20.82 17.16
N GLY A 174 -11.94 21.56 18.12
CA GLY A 174 -11.12 21.01 19.20
C GLY A 174 -9.92 21.89 19.54
N ASP A 175 -9.83 22.33 20.80
CA ASP A 175 -8.75 23.22 21.27
C ASP A 175 -7.43 22.47 21.56
N SER A 176 -7.43 21.15 21.42
CA SER A 176 -6.32 20.28 21.83
C SER A 176 -5.40 19.83 20.68
N LEU A 177 -5.58 20.38 19.47
CA LEU A 177 -4.72 20.15 18.31
C LEU A 177 -3.70 21.28 18.15
N TYR A 178 -2.42 20.93 18.24
CA TYR A 178 -1.29 21.82 18.04
C TYR A 178 -0.78 21.70 16.60
N LEU A 179 -0.46 22.82 15.97
CA LEU A 179 0.02 22.87 14.59
C LEU A 179 1.47 23.38 14.56
N ALA A 180 2.33 22.70 13.82
CA ALA A 180 3.69 23.15 13.54
C ALA A 180 3.99 23.05 12.04
N SER A 181 4.81 23.97 11.53
CA SER A 181 5.31 23.94 10.17
C SER A 181 6.82 23.75 10.23
N GLU A 182 7.29 22.52 10.09
CA GLU A 182 8.70 22.19 10.20
C GLU A 182 9.12 21.09 9.21
N THR A 183 10.37 21.14 8.78
CA THR A 183 10.94 20.19 7.79
C THR A 183 12.21 19.49 8.28
N ASN A 184 12.88 20.06 9.29
CA ASN A 184 14.04 19.43 9.89
C ASN A 184 13.59 18.38 10.94
N ILE A 185 14.01 17.13 10.76
CA ILE A 185 13.56 16.04 11.64
C ILE A 185 14.09 16.16 13.06
N GLU A 186 15.28 16.72 13.25
CA GLU A 186 15.87 16.91 14.57
C GLU A 186 15.04 17.92 15.40
N ASN A 187 14.63 19.03 14.79
CA ASN A 187 13.72 20.02 15.39
C ASN A 187 12.33 19.42 15.71
N VAL A 188 11.82 18.57 14.81
CA VAL A 188 10.55 17.85 15.01
C VAL A 188 10.63 16.94 16.24
N VAL A 189 11.69 16.14 16.36
CA VAL A 189 11.90 15.24 17.50
C VAL A 189 12.04 16.04 18.80
N GLU A 190 12.77 17.16 18.79
CA GLU A 190 12.90 18.04 19.95
C GLU A 190 11.55 18.62 20.38
N THR A 191 10.76 19.13 19.42
CA THR A 191 9.42 19.68 19.67
C THR A 191 8.48 18.66 20.32
N ILE A 192 8.47 17.42 19.81
CA ILE A 192 7.64 16.34 20.38
C ILE A 192 8.08 16.00 21.81
N ASN A 193 9.39 15.95 22.07
CA ASN A 193 9.92 15.67 23.40
C ASN A 193 9.58 16.76 24.41
N LEU A 194 9.73 18.03 24.02
CA LEU A 194 9.36 19.18 24.86
C LEU A 194 7.87 19.16 25.19
N MET A 195 7.02 19.00 24.18
CA MET A 195 5.57 18.91 24.35
C MET A 195 5.15 17.75 25.27
N HIS A 196 5.79 16.59 25.14
CA HIS A 196 5.53 15.43 25.98
C HIS A 196 5.92 15.67 27.45
N GLN A 197 6.97 16.46 27.70
CA GLN A 197 7.45 16.81 29.04
C GLN A 197 6.64 17.93 29.71
N GLU A 198 6.29 18.98 28.97
CA GLU A 198 5.70 20.21 29.52
C GLU A 198 4.17 20.14 29.68
N SER A 199 3.46 19.55 28.72
CA SER A 199 1.99 19.70 28.61
C SER A 199 1.20 18.52 29.19
N GLY A 200 1.87 17.53 29.78
CA GLY A 200 1.24 16.27 30.21
C GLY A 200 0.89 15.40 29.01
N ALA A 201 1.77 14.43 28.70
CA ALA A 201 1.65 13.43 27.65
C ALA A 201 1.14 13.94 26.28
N CYS A 202 2.04 14.07 25.30
CA CYS A 202 1.61 14.11 23.89
C CYS A 202 0.93 12.76 23.55
N HIS A 203 -0.34 12.80 23.13
CA HIS A 203 -1.15 11.60 22.88
C HIS A 203 -1.09 11.11 21.43
N GLY A 204 -0.53 11.94 20.53
CA GLY A 204 -0.42 11.59 19.13
C GLY A 204 0.35 12.62 18.32
N VAL A 205 1.02 12.15 17.26
CA VAL A 205 1.71 13.00 16.31
C VAL A 205 1.29 12.63 14.88
N VAL A 206 1.07 13.63 14.04
CA VAL A 206 0.85 13.47 12.59
C VAL A 206 1.91 14.24 11.83
N VAL A 207 2.52 13.63 10.81
CA VAL A 207 3.54 14.23 9.95
C VAL A 207 3.08 14.22 8.48
N ASP A 208 2.88 15.42 7.92
CA ASP A 208 2.37 15.67 6.55
C ASP A 208 3.34 16.53 5.72
N SER A 209 4.24 15.98 4.91
CA SER A 209 4.47 14.57 4.61
C SER A 209 5.91 14.16 4.92
N ILE A 210 6.19 12.85 4.96
CA ILE A 210 7.55 12.37 5.24
C ILE A 210 8.53 12.74 4.11
N GLN A 211 8.03 12.99 2.90
CA GLN A 211 8.86 13.37 1.75
C GLN A 211 9.50 14.75 1.91
N THR A 212 8.87 15.66 2.66
CA THR A 212 9.42 17.01 2.87
C THR A 212 10.41 17.07 4.02
N MET A 213 10.53 16.01 4.81
CA MET A 213 11.44 15.96 5.95
C MET A 213 12.88 15.69 5.51
N TYR A 214 13.83 16.28 6.22
CA TYR A 214 15.25 15.98 6.07
C TYR A 214 15.96 15.89 7.42
N SER A 215 16.99 15.05 7.47
CA SER A 215 17.99 14.99 8.52
C SER A 215 19.24 15.73 8.08
N SER A 216 19.77 16.55 8.98
CA SER A 216 21.04 17.27 8.77
C SER A 216 22.26 16.33 8.78
N GLU A 217 22.11 15.11 9.30
CA GLU A 217 23.18 14.10 9.36
C GLU A 217 23.44 13.44 8.00
N ILE A 218 22.47 13.50 7.08
CA ILE A 218 22.57 12.93 5.74
C ILE A 218 22.79 14.03 4.72
N ASN A 219 23.91 13.95 4.00
CA ASN A 219 24.20 14.85 2.88
C ASN A 219 23.43 14.42 1.61
N SER A 220 22.12 14.62 1.62
CA SER A 220 21.21 14.30 0.51
C SER A 220 19.98 15.21 0.61
N PRO A 221 19.39 15.65 -0.52
CA PRO A 221 18.19 16.49 -0.49
C PRO A 221 16.98 15.76 0.08
N ALA A 222 16.06 16.53 0.68
CA ALA A 222 14.76 16.04 1.14
C ALA A 222 14.02 15.27 0.04
N GLY A 223 13.26 14.24 0.42
CA GLY A 223 12.52 13.39 -0.50
C GLY A 223 13.35 12.26 -1.15
N ASN A 224 14.68 12.26 -1.01
CA ASN A 224 15.49 11.11 -1.39
C ASN A 224 15.15 9.90 -0.50
N VAL A 225 15.19 8.70 -1.07
CA VAL A 225 14.93 7.42 -0.37
C VAL A 225 15.71 7.31 0.95
N ASN A 226 16.99 7.70 0.95
CA ASN A 226 17.82 7.62 2.15
C ASN A 226 17.39 8.62 3.24
N GLN A 227 17.04 9.85 2.85
CA GLN A 227 16.51 10.86 3.77
C GLN A 227 15.18 10.42 4.39
N VAL A 228 14.26 9.98 3.54
CA VAL A 228 12.92 9.51 3.95
C VAL A 228 13.03 8.30 4.89
N LYS A 229 13.94 7.36 4.59
CA LYS A 229 14.21 6.19 5.44
C LYS A 229 14.75 6.58 6.80
N GLU A 230 15.74 7.47 6.84
CA GLU A 230 16.35 7.93 8.10
C GLU A 230 15.33 8.67 8.98
N CYS A 231 14.60 9.63 8.40
CA CYS A 231 13.57 10.37 9.14
C CYS A 231 12.52 9.41 9.71
N THR A 232 12.10 8.41 8.94
CA THR A 232 11.14 7.39 9.39
C THR A 232 11.71 6.56 10.54
N LEU A 233 12.98 6.17 10.49
CA LEU A 233 13.64 5.42 11.56
C LEU A 233 13.72 6.24 12.85
N GLN A 234 14.06 7.53 12.76
CA GLN A 234 14.08 8.42 13.94
C GLN A 234 12.70 8.57 14.58
N LEU A 235 11.65 8.75 13.78
CA LEU A 235 10.27 8.78 14.28
C LEU A 235 9.85 7.44 14.91
N LEU A 236 10.28 6.33 14.34
CA LEU A 236 10.01 5.00 14.89
C LEU A 236 10.70 4.79 16.25
N HIS A 237 11.94 5.26 16.38
CA HIS A 237 12.65 5.26 17.65
C HIS A 237 11.94 6.13 18.70
N LEU A 238 11.50 7.32 18.29
CA LEU A 238 10.75 8.22 19.16
C LEU A 238 9.42 7.61 19.62
N CYS A 239 8.63 7.05 18.70
CA CYS A 239 7.32 6.48 19.01
C CYS A 239 7.44 5.33 20.02
N LYS A 240 8.46 4.48 19.89
CA LYS A 240 8.69 3.31 20.76
C LYS A 240 9.20 3.70 22.14
N ASN A 241 10.05 4.72 22.23
CA ASN A 241 10.60 5.19 23.49
C ASN A 241 9.59 6.00 24.30
N SER A 242 8.78 6.82 23.64
CA SER A 242 7.82 7.71 24.29
C SER A 242 6.41 7.11 24.40
N ASN A 243 6.19 5.93 23.82
CA ASN A 243 4.88 5.26 23.71
C ASN A 243 3.80 6.12 23.04
N ILE A 244 4.19 7.04 22.15
CA ILE A 244 3.29 7.96 21.43
C ILE A 244 2.96 7.35 20.06
N PRO A 245 1.69 7.25 19.66
CA PRO A 245 1.35 6.87 18.30
C PRO A 245 1.71 7.98 17.30
N ILE A 246 2.39 7.61 16.22
CA ILE A 246 2.78 8.54 15.15
C ILE A 246 2.16 8.10 13.82
N LEU A 247 1.47 9.02 13.15
CA LEU A 247 0.94 8.87 11.81
C LEU A 247 1.85 9.64 10.84
N ILE A 248 2.33 8.99 9.78
CA ILE A 248 3.12 9.64 8.74
C ILE A 248 2.40 9.53 7.40
N ILE A 249 2.45 10.58 6.61
CA ILE A 249 1.85 10.60 5.27
C ILE A 249 2.95 10.37 4.24
N GLY A 250 2.69 9.46 3.30
CA GLY A 250 3.55 9.17 2.17
C GLY A 250 2.82 9.26 0.84
N HIS A 251 3.40 9.97 -0.12
CA HIS A 251 2.94 10.00 -1.51
C HIS A 251 3.38 8.77 -2.31
N VAL A 252 2.47 8.23 -3.12
CA VAL A 252 2.77 7.25 -4.18
C VAL A 252 2.97 8.02 -5.49
N THR A 253 4.14 7.91 -6.13
CA THR A 253 4.39 8.54 -7.43
C THR A 253 3.86 7.67 -8.59
N LYS A 254 3.54 8.29 -9.73
CA LYS A 254 2.88 7.65 -10.90
C LYS A 254 3.61 6.45 -11.52
N SER A 255 4.89 6.27 -11.20
CA SER A 255 5.71 5.14 -11.68
C SER A 255 5.83 4.00 -10.66
N GLY A 256 5.24 4.11 -9.47
CA GLY A 256 5.40 3.11 -8.39
C GLY A 256 6.81 2.98 -7.80
N ASP A 257 7.81 3.65 -8.39
CA ASP A 257 9.23 3.33 -8.19
C ASP A 257 10.12 4.47 -7.62
N ILE A 258 9.59 5.61 -7.19
CA ILE A 258 10.43 6.65 -6.54
C ILE A 258 10.05 6.80 -5.08
N ALA A 259 11.01 6.43 -4.21
CA ALA A 259 10.86 6.22 -2.77
C ALA A 259 9.61 5.40 -2.44
N GLY A 260 9.47 4.25 -3.11
CA GLY A 260 8.26 3.45 -3.07
C GLY A 260 7.75 3.24 -1.64
N PRO A 261 6.43 3.30 -1.41
CA PRO A 261 5.79 2.92 -0.15
C PRO A 261 6.40 1.64 0.42
N LYS A 262 6.76 0.67 -0.43
CA LYS A 262 7.50 -0.56 -0.09
C LYS A 262 8.73 -0.37 0.81
N VAL A 263 9.53 0.67 0.61
CA VAL A 263 10.73 0.92 1.46
C VAL A 263 10.29 1.27 2.88
N LEU A 264 9.27 2.12 3.01
CA LEU A 264 8.71 2.52 4.30
C LEU A 264 7.83 1.43 4.91
N GLU A 265 7.11 0.66 4.08
CA GLU A 265 6.24 -0.44 4.46
C GLU A 265 7.00 -1.45 5.32
N HIS A 266 8.28 -1.71 5.07
CA HIS A 266 9.07 -2.62 5.90
C HIS A 266 9.48 -2.02 7.25
N ILE A 267 9.58 -0.70 7.34
CA ILE A 267 10.04 0.03 8.54
C ILE A 267 8.88 0.22 9.52
N VAL A 268 7.74 0.70 9.03
CA VAL A 268 6.58 1.05 9.87
C VAL A 268 5.85 -0.18 10.43
N ASP A 269 5.02 0.01 11.45
CA ASP A 269 4.25 -1.09 12.03
C ASP A 269 2.94 -1.36 11.28
N THR A 270 2.27 -0.30 10.83
CA THR A 270 0.99 -0.35 10.13
C THR A 270 1.06 0.47 8.85
N VAL A 271 0.46 -0.03 7.77
CA VAL A 271 0.35 0.66 6.48
C VAL A 271 -1.13 0.65 6.08
N VAL A 272 -1.66 1.84 5.86
CA VAL A 272 -2.98 2.08 5.30
C VAL A 272 -2.87 2.86 4.00
N GLN A 273 -3.59 2.42 2.99
CA GLN A 273 -3.59 2.99 1.66
C GLN A 273 -4.97 3.58 1.38
N LEU A 274 -5.00 4.87 1.04
CA LEU A 274 -6.21 5.57 0.60
C LEU A 274 -6.24 5.57 -0.92
N ASP A 275 -7.17 4.80 -1.48
CA ASP A 275 -7.44 4.70 -2.92
C ASP A 275 -8.73 5.45 -3.27
N GLY A 276 -8.82 5.88 -4.53
CA GLY A 276 -10.01 6.51 -5.07
C GLY A 276 -9.76 7.04 -6.47
N GLU A 277 -10.80 6.98 -7.30
CA GLU A 277 -10.77 7.57 -8.63
C GLU A 277 -11.02 9.08 -8.54
N THR A 278 -10.40 9.86 -9.44
CA THR A 278 -10.52 11.32 -9.45
C THR A 278 -11.97 11.79 -9.66
N GLN A 279 -12.77 11.03 -10.43
CA GLN A 279 -14.15 11.38 -10.77
C GLN A 279 -15.20 10.81 -9.81
N SER A 280 -14.86 9.77 -9.04
CA SER A 280 -15.76 9.23 -8.02
C SER A 280 -15.58 10.00 -6.71
N ALA A 281 -16.66 10.20 -5.95
CA ALA A 281 -16.58 10.69 -4.57
C ALA A 281 -16.10 9.58 -3.62
N SER A 282 -16.22 8.31 -4.02
CA SER A 282 -15.86 7.15 -3.20
C SER A 282 -14.35 7.07 -2.96
N ARG A 283 -13.97 6.75 -1.73
CA ARG A 283 -12.61 6.59 -1.24
C ARG A 283 -12.52 5.32 -0.42
N PHE A 284 -11.49 4.53 -0.68
CA PHE A 284 -11.28 3.21 -0.06
C PHE A 284 -10.01 3.27 0.78
N LEU A 285 -10.14 3.06 2.09
CA LEU A 285 -9.01 2.96 3.01
C LEU A 285 -8.70 1.49 3.26
N ARG A 286 -7.58 0.99 2.76
CA ARG A 286 -7.19 -0.43 2.85
C ARG A 286 -6.01 -0.61 3.77
N CYS A 287 -6.05 -1.59 4.66
CA CYS A 287 -4.89 -1.94 5.47
C CYS A 287 -4.05 -3.04 4.80
N THR A 288 -2.89 -2.68 4.26
CA THR A 288 -1.97 -3.61 3.56
C THR A 288 -0.97 -4.27 4.50
N LYS A 289 -0.63 -3.59 5.62
CA LYS A 289 0.22 -4.13 6.68
C LYS A 289 -0.35 -3.74 8.04
N ASN A 290 -0.53 -4.71 8.94
CA ASN A 290 -0.89 -4.44 10.33
C ASN A 290 -0.18 -5.43 11.24
N ARG A 291 0.79 -4.96 12.03
CA ARG A 291 1.44 -5.80 13.05
C ARG A 291 0.55 -6.11 14.25
N PHE A 292 -0.57 -5.40 14.37
CA PHE A 292 -1.45 -5.47 15.54
C PHE A 292 -2.83 -6.02 15.22
N GLY A 293 -3.18 -6.27 13.97
CA GLY A 293 -4.54 -6.62 13.57
C GLY A 293 -4.57 -7.42 12.27
N THR A 294 -5.77 -7.60 11.73
CA THR A 294 -5.94 -8.23 10.42
C THR A 294 -5.44 -7.31 9.32
N THR A 295 -4.86 -7.92 8.30
CA THR A 295 -4.61 -7.28 7.01
C THR A 295 -5.82 -7.53 6.11
N ASN A 296 -6.04 -6.66 5.12
CA ASN A 296 -7.12 -6.71 4.12
C ASN A 296 -8.48 -6.13 4.57
N GLU A 297 -8.58 -5.46 5.73
CA GLU A 297 -9.79 -4.70 6.04
C GLU A 297 -9.86 -3.44 5.17
N VAL A 298 -11.07 -3.13 4.71
CA VAL A 298 -11.37 -1.98 3.85
C VAL A 298 -12.42 -1.10 4.51
N GLY A 299 -12.10 0.18 4.65
CA GLY A 299 -13.02 1.22 5.07
C GLY A 299 -13.51 1.99 3.84
N VAL A 300 -14.80 2.29 3.79
CA VAL A 300 -15.41 2.97 2.63
C VAL A 300 -15.94 4.34 3.03
N PHE A 301 -15.43 5.36 2.37
CA PHE A 301 -15.69 6.77 2.66
C PHE A 301 -16.16 7.49 1.40
N SER A 302 -16.91 8.58 1.58
CA SER A 302 -17.26 9.52 0.53
C SER A 302 -16.58 10.84 0.81
N MET A 303 -15.94 11.43 -0.21
CA MET A 303 -15.38 12.77 -0.13
C MET A 303 -16.51 13.79 -0.28
N THR A 304 -16.72 14.59 0.75
CA THR A 304 -17.73 15.65 0.84
C THR A 304 -17.07 16.99 1.15
N ASP A 305 -17.85 18.07 1.15
CA ASP A 305 -17.35 19.41 1.53
C ASP A 305 -16.83 19.45 2.98
N THR A 306 -17.38 18.59 3.85
CA THR A 306 -16.96 18.41 5.25
C THR A 306 -15.81 17.40 5.43
N GLY A 307 -15.26 16.86 4.33
CA GLY A 307 -14.16 15.89 4.35
C GLY A 307 -14.59 14.47 4.04
N LEU A 308 -13.83 13.50 4.52
CA LEU A 308 -14.14 12.08 4.36
C LEU A 308 -15.18 11.67 5.38
N VAL A 309 -16.32 11.20 4.89
CA VAL A 309 -17.43 10.71 5.72
C VAL A 309 -17.61 9.21 5.46
N PRO A 310 -17.65 8.36 6.50
CA PRO A 310 -17.87 6.93 6.32
C PRO A 310 -19.26 6.68 5.73
N LEU A 311 -19.36 5.75 4.77
CA LEU A 311 -20.67 5.37 4.25
C LEU A 311 -21.42 4.53 5.29
N ALA A 312 -22.67 4.91 5.56
CA ALA A 312 -23.54 4.19 6.50
C ALA A 312 -23.72 2.71 6.14
N ASN A 313 -23.73 2.40 4.84
CA ASN A 313 -23.68 1.03 4.37
C ASN A 313 -22.69 0.91 3.18
N PRO A 314 -21.49 0.37 3.44
CA PRO A 314 -20.43 0.21 2.43
C PRO A 314 -20.83 -0.64 1.22
N LEU A 315 -21.90 -1.43 1.30
CA LEU A 315 -22.38 -2.24 0.20
C LEU A 315 -22.97 -1.40 -0.94
N TYR A 316 -23.49 -0.21 -0.66
CA TYR A 316 -24.05 0.67 -1.69
C TYR A 316 -22.99 1.51 -2.42
N ALA A 317 -21.76 1.56 -1.92
CA ALA A 317 -20.69 2.36 -2.52
C ALA A 317 -20.36 1.96 -3.97
N PHE A 318 -20.71 0.72 -4.33
CA PHE A 318 -20.33 0.08 -5.59
C PHE A 318 -21.53 -0.21 -6.49
N LEU A 319 -22.71 0.31 -6.14
CA LEU A 319 -23.92 0.15 -6.94
C LEU A 319 -24.16 1.45 -7.71
N THR A 320 -24.23 1.37 -9.03
CA THR A 320 -24.58 2.52 -9.87
C THR A 320 -26.05 2.91 -9.65
N PRO A 321 -26.35 4.15 -9.22
CA PRO A 321 -27.74 4.60 -9.05
C PRO A 321 -28.49 4.63 -10.38
N GLY A 322 -29.72 4.10 -10.43
CA GLY A 322 -30.62 4.27 -11.58
C GLY A 322 -30.53 3.23 -12.71
N MET A 323 -29.64 2.23 -12.62
CA MET A 323 -29.64 1.09 -13.57
C MET A 323 -30.71 0.03 -13.26
N ALA A 324 -31.51 0.21 -12.21
CA ALA A 324 -32.54 -0.74 -11.81
C ALA A 324 -33.76 -0.81 -12.75
N ASP A 325 -33.94 0.18 -13.64
CA ASP A 325 -35.22 0.33 -14.36
C ASP A 325 -35.28 -0.37 -15.72
N MET A 326 -34.15 -0.75 -16.33
CA MET A 326 -34.12 -1.45 -17.64
C MET A 326 -33.06 -2.56 -17.69
N PRO A 327 -33.36 -3.74 -18.31
CA PRO A 327 -32.36 -4.77 -18.52
C PRO A 327 -31.27 -4.27 -19.48
N SER A 328 -30.01 -4.32 -19.04
CA SER A 328 -28.86 -3.93 -19.85
C SER A 328 -28.09 -5.15 -20.34
N GLU A 329 -27.55 -5.03 -21.55
CA GLU A 329 -26.60 -6.00 -22.09
C GLU A 329 -25.21 -5.75 -21.48
N GLY A 330 -24.48 -6.84 -21.26
CA GLY A 330 -23.08 -6.76 -20.87
C GLY A 330 -22.81 -6.36 -19.43
N VAL A 331 -23.83 -6.19 -18.58
CA VAL A 331 -23.68 -5.80 -17.17
C VAL A 331 -24.03 -6.97 -16.25
N ALA A 332 -23.07 -7.44 -15.45
CA ALA A 332 -23.29 -8.50 -14.47
C ALA A 332 -22.76 -8.12 -13.09
N MET A 333 -23.44 -8.57 -12.04
CA MET A 333 -23.07 -8.30 -10.65
C MET A 333 -22.42 -9.49 -9.98
N THR A 334 -21.38 -9.23 -9.18
CA THR A 334 -20.78 -10.19 -8.25
C THR A 334 -20.59 -9.56 -6.88
N ILE A 335 -20.25 -10.37 -5.88
CA ILE A 335 -19.78 -9.87 -4.58
C ILE A 335 -18.38 -10.41 -4.40
N ALA A 336 -17.42 -9.48 -4.45
CA ALA A 336 -16.06 -9.71 -4.10
C ALA A 336 -15.87 -9.73 -2.56
N ILE A 337 -14.81 -10.34 -2.05
CA ILE A 337 -14.41 -10.25 -0.65
C ILE A 337 -13.02 -9.66 -0.61
N GLU A 338 -12.91 -8.52 0.05
CA GLU A 338 -11.65 -7.93 0.40
C GLU A 338 -11.43 -8.02 1.90
N GLY A 339 -10.47 -8.87 2.28
CA GLY A 339 -10.28 -9.32 3.65
C GLY A 339 -11.49 -10.04 4.22
N SER A 340 -12.22 -9.36 5.11
CA SER A 340 -13.47 -9.87 5.68
C SER A 340 -14.72 -9.21 5.08
N ARG A 341 -14.56 -8.10 4.34
CA ARG A 341 -15.67 -7.29 3.86
C ARG A 341 -16.17 -7.80 2.49
N PRO A 342 -17.46 -8.18 2.39
CA PRO A 342 -18.09 -8.39 1.10
C PRO A 342 -18.33 -7.04 0.41
N ILE A 343 -17.93 -6.94 -0.85
CA ILE A 343 -18.00 -5.75 -1.69
C ILE A 343 -18.78 -6.13 -2.96
N PRO A 344 -19.98 -5.57 -3.20
CA PRO A 344 -20.65 -5.71 -4.48
C PRO A 344 -19.79 -5.11 -5.58
N VAL A 345 -19.70 -5.77 -6.72
CA VAL A 345 -18.90 -5.31 -7.86
C VAL A 345 -19.73 -5.48 -9.12
N GLU A 346 -19.88 -4.39 -9.87
CA GLU A 346 -20.46 -4.39 -11.20
C GLU A 346 -19.38 -4.62 -12.25
N ILE A 347 -19.62 -5.58 -13.14
CA ILE A 347 -18.77 -5.90 -14.28
C ILE A 347 -19.51 -5.52 -15.55
N GLN A 348 -18.93 -4.60 -16.30
CA GLN A 348 -19.45 -4.13 -17.57
C GLN A 348 -18.60 -4.68 -18.70
N SER A 349 -19.25 -5.06 -19.79
CA SER A 349 -18.59 -5.50 -21.01
C SER A 349 -19.32 -4.99 -22.24
N LEU A 350 -18.53 -4.72 -23.29
CA LEU A 350 -19.02 -4.27 -24.57
C LEU A 350 -18.21 -4.95 -25.66
N ALA A 351 -18.90 -5.68 -26.53
CA ALA A 351 -18.33 -6.21 -27.76
C ALA A 351 -18.84 -5.43 -28.97
N SER A 352 -17.94 -5.05 -29.87
CA SER A 352 -18.28 -4.44 -31.16
C SER A 352 -17.57 -5.17 -32.29
N ILE A 353 -18.17 -5.22 -33.47
CA ILE A 353 -17.53 -5.82 -34.65
C ILE A 353 -16.27 -5.02 -35.00
N ALA A 354 -15.14 -5.70 -35.19
CA ALA A 354 -13.87 -5.10 -35.58
C ALA A 354 -13.78 -5.00 -37.11
N ALA A 355 -13.55 -3.79 -37.62
CA ALA A 355 -13.23 -3.58 -39.03
C ALA A 355 -11.74 -3.85 -39.33
N ASP A 356 -10.90 -3.78 -38.30
CA ASP A 356 -9.46 -3.98 -38.32
C ASP A 356 -9.07 -5.14 -37.37
N LYS A 357 -7.81 -5.14 -36.88
CA LYS A 357 -7.33 -6.22 -36.02
C LYS A 357 -8.14 -6.23 -34.71
N PRO A 358 -8.79 -7.36 -34.35
CA PRO A 358 -9.56 -7.46 -33.11
C PRO A 358 -8.65 -7.17 -31.91
N SER A 359 -9.20 -6.46 -30.93
CA SER A 359 -8.46 -6.03 -29.74
C SER A 359 -9.32 -6.19 -28.49
N CYS A 360 -8.66 -6.45 -27.36
CA CYS A 360 -9.31 -6.60 -26.08
C CYS A 360 -8.68 -5.64 -25.08
N ARG A 361 -9.51 -4.86 -24.37
CA ARG A 361 -9.07 -3.95 -23.31
C ARG A 361 -9.88 -4.22 -22.05
N GLY A 362 -9.19 -4.46 -20.94
CA GLY A 362 -9.79 -4.61 -19.62
C GLY A 362 -9.30 -3.52 -18.69
N HIS A 363 -10.23 -2.80 -18.05
CA HIS A 363 -9.95 -1.92 -16.92
C HIS A 363 -10.38 -2.65 -15.65
N GLY A 364 -9.45 -2.84 -14.69
CA GLY A 364 -9.73 -3.60 -13.46
C GLY A 364 -9.72 -5.13 -13.63
N VAL A 365 -9.27 -5.68 -14.76
CA VAL A 365 -9.16 -7.14 -14.96
C VAL A 365 -7.90 -7.47 -15.75
N SER A 366 -7.19 -8.54 -15.36
CA SER A 366 -5.96 -8.94 -16.05
C SER A 366 -6.25 -9.55 -17.43
N PHE A 367 -5.35 -9.31 -18.37
CA PHE A 367 -5.46 -9.85 -19.72
C PHE A 367 -5.46 -11.39 -19.73
N ASP A 368 -4.64 -12.02 -18.90
CA ASP A 368 -4.58 -13.47 -18.76
C ASP A 368 -5.92 -14.08 -18.31
N LYS A 369 -6.60 -13.43 -17.35
CA LYS A 369 -7.92 -13.87 -16.89
C LYS A 369 -8.96 -13.76 -18.02
N LEU A 370 -8.95 -12.67 -18.77
CA LEU A 370 -9.83 -12.51 -19.94
C LEU A 370 -9.59 -13.60 -20.98
N GLN A 371 -8.34 -13.91 -21.31
CA GLN A 371 -8.00 -14.97 -22.28
C GLN A 371 -8.56 -16.34 -21.87
N LEU A 372 -8.44 -16.69 -20.59
CA LEU A 372 -8.98 -17.95 -20.07
C LEU A 372 -10.51 -17.98 -20.17
N VAL A 373 -11.19 -16.91 -19.77
CA VAL A 373 -12.66 -16.82 -19.84
C VAL A 373 -13.15 -16.90 -21.29
N PHE A 374 -12.48 -16.21 -22.22
CA PHE A 374 -12.79 -16.32 -23.66
C PHE A 374 -12.65 -17.75 -24.17
N ALA A 375 -11.56 -18.43 -23.83
CA ALA A 375 -11.33 -19.82 -24.27
C ALA A 375 -12.41 -20.78 -23.74
N VAL A 376 -12.86 -20.58 -22.50
CA VAL A 376 -13.94 -21.38 -21.91
C VAL A 376 -15.28 -21.07 -22.56
N LEU A 377 -15.61 -19.80 -22.78
CA LEU A 377 -16.84 -19.38 -23.47
C LEU A 377 -16.91 -19.96 -24.90
N GLU A 378 -15.83 -19.88 -25.67
CA GLU A 378 -15.75 -20.40 -27.02
C GLU A 378 -15.93 -21.93 -27.05
N ARG A 379 -15.22 -22.66 -26.18
CA ARG A 379 -15.20 -24.12 -26.22
C ARG A 379 -16.35 -24.80 -25.50
N ARG A 380 -16.96 -24.15 -24.51
CA ARG A 380 -17.99 -24.76 -23.65
C ARG A 380 -19.38 -24.18 -23.85
N ALA A 381 -19.47 -22.91 -24.23
CA ALA A 381 -20.76 -22.21 -24.44
C ALA A 381 -21.02 -21.83 -25.91
N ASN A 382 -20.09 -22.13 -26.81
CA ASN A 382 -20.17 -21.76 -28.23
C ASN A 382 -20.32 -20.24 -28.46
N VAL A 383 -19.74 -19.43 -27.56
CA VAL A 383 -19.72 -17.97 -27.65
C VAL A 383 -18.35 -17.52 -28.14
N SER A 384 -18.28 -16.97 -29.34
CA SER A 384 -17.03 -16.57 -29.98
C SER A 384 -16.90 -15.05 -30.07
N PHE A 385 -15.70 -14.54 -29.76
CA PHE A 385 -15.33 -13.12 -29.90
C PHE A 385 -14.39 -12.87 -31.08
N ARG A 386 -14.28 -13.84 -32.00
CA ARG A 386 -13.46 -13.66 -33.21
C ARG A 386 -13.97 -12.48 -34.03
N GLY A 387 -13.05 -11.61 -34.44
CA GLY A 387 -13.40 -10.41 -35.21
C GLY A 387 -14.14 -9.33 -34.41
N HIS A 388 -14.06 -9.35 -33.08
CA HIS A 388 -14.67 -8.31 -32.24
C HIS A 388 -13.60 -7.51 -31.49
N HIS A 389 -13.88 -6.22 -31.26
CA HIS A 389 -13.27 -5.47 -30.17
C HIS A 389 -14.04 -5.75 -28.89
N VAL A 390 -13.35 -6.08 -27.81
CA VAL A 390 -13.96 -6.33 -26.51
C VAL A 390 -13.41 -5.37 -25.48
N PHE A 391 -14.32 -4.69 -24.79
CA PHE A 391 -14.01 -3.81 -23.69
C PHE A 391 -14.63 -4.38 -22.44
N VAL A 392 -13.86 -4.45 -21.35
CA VAL A 392 -14.34 -4.83 -20.03
C VAL A 392 -13.97 -3.73 -19.06
N ASN A 393 -14.93 -3.30 -18.25
CA ASN A 393 -14.75 -2.31 -17.22
C ASN A 393 -15.32 -2.81 -15.91
N ILE A 394 -14.54 -2.75 -14.84
CA ILE A 394 -15.01 -3.00 -13.48
C ILE A 394 -15.37 -1.65 -12.85
N ALA A 395 -16.59 -1.53 -12.33
CA ALA A 395 -17.07 -0.26 -11.76
C ALA A 395 -16.22 0.19 -10.54
N GLU A 396 -16.22 1.51 -10.31
CA GLU A 396 -15.57 2.18 -9.16
C GLU A 396 -14.06 1.88 -9.00
N GLY A 397 -13.37 1.56 -10.10
CA GLY A 397 -11.92 1.34 -10.09
C GLY A 397 -11.48 0.07 -9.34
N TYR A 398 -12.39 -0.86 -9.06
CA TYR A 398 -12.06 -2.13 -8.41
C TYR A 398 -11.23 -3.04 -9.33
N SER A 399 -10.27 -3.78 -8.78
CA SER A 399 -9.45 -4.74 -9.52
C SER A 399 -9.85 -6.18 -9.18
N LEU A 400 -10.30 -6.92 -10.20
CA LEU A 400 -10.87 -8.24 -10.11
C LEU A 400 -9.81 -9.35 -9.96
N GLY A 401 -9.23 -9.45 -8.76
CA GLY A 401 -8.21 -10.45 -8.46
C GLY A 401 -8.76 -11.85 -8.19
N GLU A 402 -9.96 -11.99 -7.64
CA GLU A 402 -10.41 -13.27 -7.08
C GLU A 402 -11.14 -14.19 -8.08
N PRO A 403 -11.10 -15.53 -7.89
CA PRO A 403 -11.80 -16.49 -8.75
C PRO A 403 -13.33 -16.46 -8.62
N ALA A 404 -13.88 -15.99 -7.49
CA ALA A 404 -15.33 -15.99 -7.25
C ALA A 404 -16.12 -15.14 -8.26
N ALA A 405 -15.45 -14.20 -8.91
CA ALA A 405 -16.04 -13.29 -9.89
C ALA A 405 -15.99 -13.82 -11.33
N ASP A 406 -15.35 -14.97 -11.58
CA ASP A 406 -15.15 -15.49 -12.94
C ASP A 406 -16.49 -15.79 -13.62
N LEU A 407 -17.48 -16.30 -12.88
CA LEU A 407 -18.83 -16.53 -13.41
C LEU A 407 -19.50 -15.23 -13.86
N ALA A 408 -19.42 -14.16 -13.05
CA ALA A 408 -20.02 -12.88 -13.39
C ALA A 408 -19.35 -12.25 -14.62
N LEU A 409 -18.03 -12.35 -14.71
CA LEU A 409 -17.26 -11.90 -15.87
C LEU A 409 -17.67 -12.67 -17.14
N ALA A 410 -17.83 -14.00 -17.04
CA ALA A 410 -18.28 -14.82 -18.15
C ALA A 410 -19.71 -14.48 -18.60
N VAL A 411 -20.61 -14.18 -17.66
CA VAL A 411 -21.99 -13.76 -17.95
C VAL A 411 -22.03 -12.40 -18.63
N ALA A 412 -21.28 -11.41 -18.14
CA ALA A 412 -21.19 -10.10 -18.78
C ALA A 412 -20.75 -10.25 -20.24
N LEU A 413 -19.62 -10.94 -20.47
CA LEU A 413 -19.08 -11.19 -21.80
C LEU A 413 -20.08 -11.93 -22.71
N ALA A 414 -20.72 -12.98 -22.20
CA ALA A 414 -21.72 -13.74 -22.96
C ALA A 414 -22.95 -12.88 -23.29
N SER A 415 -23.39 -12.03 -22.38
CA SER A 415 -24.52 -11.12 -22.57
C SER A 415 -24.30 -10.20 -23.77
N THR A 416 -23.13 -9.54 -23.85
CA THR A 416 -22.83 -8.65 -24.98
C THR A 416 -22.63 -9.41 -26.29
N ALA A 417 -22.03 -10.60 -26.26
CA ALA A 417 -21.82 -11.40 -27.47
C ALA A 417 -23.10 -12.03 -28.04
N THR A 418 -24.08 -12.31 -27.17
CA THR A 418 -25.35 -12.92 -27.57
C THR A 418 -26.47 -11.90 -27.74
N LEU A 419 -26.23 -10.62 -27.41
CA LEU A 419 -27.23 -9.55 -27.37
C LEU A 419 -28.43 -9.91 -26.48
N ARG A 420 -28.15 -10.61 -25.38
CA ARG A 420 -29.14 -11.07 -24.41
C ARG A 420 -28.92 -10.36 -23.09
N PRO A 421 -29.81 -9.47 -22.66
CA PRO A 421 -29.64 -8.75 -21.40
C PRO A 421 -29.53 -9.68 -20.20
N VAL A 422 -28.75 -9.27 -19.20
CA VAL A 422 -28.65 -10.01 -17.94
C VAL A 422 -29.93 -9.80 -17.13
N ARG A 423 -30.42 -10.87 -16.50
CA ARG A 423 -31.60 -10.82 -15.64
C ARG A 423 -31.37 -9.82 -14.49
N GLN A 424 -32.31 -8.91 -14.30
CA GLN A 424 -32.21 -7.88 -13.25
C GLN A 424 -32.13 -8.49 -11.85
N HIS A 425 -31.52 -7.74 -10.92
CA HIS A 425 -31.33 -8.13 -9.53
C HIS A 425 -30.74 -9.54 -9.37
N THR A 426 -29.89 -9.95 -10.31
CA THR A 426 -29.24 -11.27 -10.31
C THR A 426 -27.76 -11.13 -9.97
N LEU A 427 -27.32 -11.93 -9.00
CA LEU A 427 -25.94 -12.00 -8.55
C LEU A 427 -25.29 -13.31 -9.00
N PHE A 428 -24.08 -13.23 -9.53
CA PHE A 428 -23.32 -14.37 -10.01
C PHE A 428 -22.08 -14.59 -9.13
N LEU A 429 -21.98 -15.76 -8.51
CA LEU A 429 -20.86 -16.14 -7.65
C LEU A 429 -20.34 -17.49 -8.09
N GLY A 430 -19.08 -17.64 -8.47
CA GLY A 430 -18.50 -18.93 -8.80
C GLY A 430 -17.16 -18.85 -9.52
N GLU A 431 -16.27 -19.77 -9.19
CA GLU A 431 -15.02 -19.98 -9.94
C GLU A 431 -15.30 -20.79 -11.20
N LEU A 432 -14.75 -20.33 -12.32
CA LEU A 432 -14.90 -20.98 -13.62
C LEU A 432 -13.71 -21.90 -13.91
N ALA A 433 -13.95 -23.21 -13.92
CA ALA A 433 -12.93 -24.16 -14.35
C ALA A 433 -12.81 -24.22 -15.88
N LEU A 434 -11.64 -24.60 -16.39
CA LEU A 434 -11.40 -24.78 -17.85
C LEU A 434 -12.28 -25.86 -18.50
N SER A 435 -12.85 -26.76 -17.68
CA SER A 435 -13.84 -27.74 -18.11
C SER A 435 -15.23 -27.12 -18.39
N GLY A 436 -15.47 -25.87 -18.00
CA GLY A 436 -16.79 -25.23 -18.01
C GLY A 436 -17.63 -25.55 -16.77
N ARG A 437 -17.10 -26.32 -15.81
CA ARG A 437 -17.74 -26.56 -14.51
C ARG A 437 -17.52 -25.39 -13.56
N LEU A 438 -18.49 -25.17 -12.69
CA LEU A 438 -18.43 -24.13 -11.66
C LEU A 438 -18.00 -24.71 -10.32
N ARG A 439 -17.11 -24.01 -9.62
CA ARG A 439 -16.62 -24.38 -8.29
C ARG A 439 -17.06 -23.38 -7.24
N PRO A 440 -17.42 -23.85 -6.03
CA PRO A 440 -17.90 -23.00 -4.95
C PRO A 440 -16.82 -22.01 -4.51
N PRO A 441 -17.14 -20.70 -4.40
CA PRO A 441 -16.18 -19.71 -3.97
C PRO A 441 -15.92 -19.81 -2.47
N VAL A 442 -14.72 -19.39 -2.05
CA VAL A 442 -14.38 -19.24 -0.63
C VAL A 442 -15.27 -18.17 0.01
N LYS A 443 -15.64 -18.39 1.28
CA LYS A 443 -16.50 -17.49 2.09
C LYS A 443 -17.84 -17.17 1.40
N LEU A 444 -18.56 -18.20 0.94
CA LEU A 444 -19.87 -18.02 0.29
C LEU A 444 -20.92 -17.40 1.21
N GLU A 445 -20.96 -17.77 2.49
CA GLU A 445 -21.98 -17.26 3.42
C GLU A 445 -21.94 -15.74 3.62
N PRO A 446 -20.77 -15.09 3.87
CA PRO A 446 -20.67 -13.63 3.89
C PRO A 446 -21.17 -12.95 2.60
N ARG A 447 -20.96 -13.58 1.44
CA ARG A 447 -21.44 -13.05 0.15
C ARG A 447 -22.95 -13.10 0.06
N LEU A 448 -23.56 -14.24 0.43
CA LEU A 448 -25.02 -14.39 0.48
C LEU A 448 -25.65 -13.43 1.51
N ALA A 449 -25.01 -13.25 2.67
CA ALA A 449 -25.47 -12.29 3.67
C ALA A 449 -25.46 -10.85 3.13
N ALA A 450 -24.42 -10.46 2.40
CA ALA A 450 -24.35 -9.16 1.75
C ALA A 450 -25.36 -9.02 0.62
N ALA A 451 -25.53 -10.05 -0.21
CA ALA A 451 -26.54 -10.09 -1.27
C ALA A 451 -27.96 -9.86 -0.72
N ALA A 452 -28.27 -10.47 0.43
CA ALA A 452 -29.56 -10.30 1.08
C ALA A 452 -29.76 -8.87 1.58
N LYS A 453 -28.71 -8.25 2.12
CA LYS A 453 -28.75 -6.87 2.63
C LYS A 453 -28.91 -5.82 1.53
N ILE A 454 -28.34 -6.04 0.34
CA ILE A 454 -28.50 -5.13 -0.81
C ILE A 454 -29.81 -5.36 -1.57
N GLY A 455 -30.60 -6.38 -1.23
CA GLY A 455 -31.86 -6.67 -1.89
C GLY A 455 -31.73 -7.37 -3.25
N VAL A 456 -30.71 -8.21 -3.42
CA VAL A 456 -30.62 -9.09 -4.61
C VAL A 456 -31.79 -10.08 -4.60
N ALA A 457 -32.52 -10.15 -5.72
CA ALA A 457 -33.67 -11.04 -5.86
C ALA A 457 -33.23 -12.47 -6.20
N THR A 458 -32.21 -12.63 -7.04
CA THR A 458 -31.76 -13.93 -7.55
C THR A 458 -30.25 -14.08 -7.38
N CYS A 459 -29.78 -15.22 -6.87
CA CYS A 459 -28.35 -15.53 -6.79
C CYS A 459 -28.06 -16.87 -7.47
N ILE A 460 -27.15 -16.86 -8.44
CA ILE A 460 -26.69 -18.04 -9.15
C ILE A 460 -25.34 -18.46 -8.57
N ILE A 461 -25.30 -19.67 -8.01
CA ILE A 461 -24.14 -20.24 -7.34
C ILE A 461 -23.83 -21.65 -7.86
N PRO A 462 -22.56 -22.09 -7.78
CA PRO A 462 -22.17 -23.47 -7.99
C PRO A 462 -22.96 -24.41 -7.09
N LYS A 463 -23.30 -25.58 -7.62
CA LYS A 463 -23.91 -26.66 -6.83
C LYS A 463 -23.00 -27.03 -5.66
N LEU A 464 -23.56 -26.97 -4.46
CA LEU A 464 -22.84 -27.29 -3.23
C LEU A 464 -23.16 -28.73 -2.80
N PRO A 465 -22.16 -29.51 -2.33
CA PRO A 465 -22.42 -30.84 -1.79
C PRO A 465 -23.32 -30.80 -0.53
N ASP A 466 -23.15 -29.79 0.34
CA ASP A 466 -23.97 -29.56 1.55
C ASP A 466 -24.67 -28.19 1.50
N ALA A 467 -25.54 -27.99 0.51
CA ALA A 467 -26.20 -26.70 0.26
C ALA A 467 -27.34 -26.36 1.24
N ALA A 468 -27.96 -27.40 1.82
CA ALA A 468 -29.25 -27.29 2.51
C ALA A 468 -29.30 -26.20 3.61
N PRO A 469 -28.31 -26.05 4.51
CA PRO A 469 -28.41 -25.06 5.58
C PRO A 469 -28.26 -23.61 5.09
N LEU A 470 -27.37 -23.35 4.12
CA LEU A 470 -27.18 -22.00 3.58
C LEU A 470 -28.34 -21.58 2.67
N VAL A 471 -28.81 -22.49 1.82
CA VAL A 471 -29.95 -22.24 0.93
C VAL A 471 -31.23 -22.04 1.75
N ALA A 472 -31.44 -22.83 2.82
CA ALA A 472 -32.59 -22.62 3.71
C ALA A 472 -32.52 -21.29 4.48
N LYS A 473 -31.32 -20.88 4.92
CA LYS A 473 -31.11 -19.65 5.68
C LYS A 473 -31.43 -18.39 4.87
N TYR A 474 -30.97 -18.33 3.61
CA TYR A 474 -31.14 -17.15 2.75
C TYR A 474 -32.28 -17.28 1.73
N GLY A 475 -32.84 -18.47 1.54
CA GLY A 475 -33.92 -18.76 0.58
C GLY A 475 -35.24 -18.02 0.85
N LYS A 476 -35.42 -17.46 2.06
CA LYS A 476 -36.53 -16.57 2.38
C LYS A 476 -36.32 -15.13 1.89
N ALA A 477 -35.07 -14.72 1.72
CA ALA A 477 -34.70 -13.36 1.31
C ALA A 477 -34.38 -13.25 -0.18
N MET A 478 -33.89 -14.33 -0.82
CA MET A 478 -33.56 -14.35 -2.24
C MET A 478 -33.74 -15.75 -2.84
N HIS A 479 -33.94 -15.82 -4.16
CA HIS A 479 -33.96 -17.08 -4.90
C HIS A 479 -32.55 -17.56 -5.21
N ILE A 480 -32.15 -18.73 -4.71
CA ILE A 480 -30.81 -19.29 -4.93
C ILE A 480 -30.89 -20.41 -5.96
N HIS A 481 -30.29 -20.20 -7.12
CA HIS A 481 -30.14 -21.21 -8.17
C HIS A 481 -28.78 -21.88 -8.07
N GLN A 482 -28.79 -23.21 -7.95
CA GLN A 482 -27.58 -24.02 -7.96
C GLN A 482 -27.35 -24.60 -9.34
N VAL A 483 -26.16 -24.36 -9.89
CA VAL A 483 -25.77 -24.77 -11.25
C VAL A 483 -24.44 -25.52 -11.23
N GLU A 484 -24.25 -26.49 -12.11
CA GLU A 484 -22.99 -27.24 -12.22
C GLU A 484 -22.06 -26.67 -13.29
N THR A 485 -22.64 -26.03 -14.32
CA THR A 485 -21.91 -25.61 -15.52
C THR A 485 -22.18 -24.16 -15.90
N LEU A 486 -21.23 -23.57 -16.64
CA LEU A 486 -21.36 -22.24 -17.21
C LEU A 486 -22.61 -22.13 -18.10
N VAL A 487 -22.92 -23.16 -18.88
CA VAL A 487 -24.05 -23.13 -19.82
C VAL A 487 -25.38 -23.05 -19.08
N GLU A 488 -25.55 -23.81 -18.00
CA GLU A 488 -26.72 -23.71 -17.12
C GLU A 488 -26.84 -22.31 -16.50
N ALA A 489 -25.72 -21.74 -16.05
CA ALA A 489 -25.71 -20.40 -15.49
C ALA A 489 -26.14 -19.33 -16.50
N LEU A 490 -25.67 -19.43 -17.75
CA LEU A 490 -26.07 -18.52 -18.84
C LEU A 490 -27.53 -18.69 -19.21
N ALA A 491 -28.05 -19.92 -19.21
CA ALA A 491 -29.46 -20.19 -19.53
C ALA A 491 -30.42 -19.56 -18.52
N ILE A 492 -30.06 -19.53 -17.23
CA ILE A 492 -30.87 -18.92 -16.16
C ILE A 492 -30.62 -17.41 -16.06
N GLY A 493 -29.36 -17.00 -16.22
CA GLY A 493 -28.90 -15.64 -15.97
C GLY A 493 -29.17 -14.63 -17.09
N LEU A 494 -29.34 -15.09 -18.33
CA LEU A 494 -29.63 -14.23 -19.48
C LEU A 494 -31.10 -14.32 -19.87
N LEU A 495 -31.71 -13.18 -20.18
CA LEU A 495 -33.06 -13.13 -20.75
C LEU A 495 -33.08 -13.77 -22.15
N PRO A 496 -34.20 -14.39 -22.57
CA PRO A 496 -34.30 -15.07 -23.86
C PRO A 496 -34.10 -14.13 -25.06
#